data_AF-T0M1H8-F1
#
_entry.id   AF-T0M1H8-F1
#
_cell.length_a   1.000
_cell.length_b   1.000
_cell.length_c   1.000
_cell.angle_alpha   90.00
_cell.angle_beta   90.00
_cell.angle_gamma   90.00
#
_symmetry.space_group_name_H-M   'P 1'
#
loop_
_entity.id
_entity.type
_entity.pdbx_description
1 polymer ?
#
loop_
_entity_poly.entity_id
_entity_poly.type
_entity_poly.pdbx_seq_one_letter_code
_entity_poly.pdbx_strand_id
1 'polypeptide(L)'
;MDYDLLFSVPPHAAPEPVMKADMTDSTGWIPVNVKNLETKFPGVFAIGDVASIPTPKGYVPYLPKAGVFAHGQAKVVANNIAKTIVGNGKKKEWDGDGACFLETGHGKSAFMEGKFLEEPKPLIDFREPSSMWHVQKVAFEKYWMRHWF
;
A
#
# COMPACT_ATOMS: atom_id res chain seq x y z
N MET A 1 -3.13 34.06 -8.94
CA MET A 1 -2.62 33.69 -7.61
C MET A 1 -1.12 33.66 -7.76
N ASP A 2 -0.44 34.64 -7.18
CA ASP A 2 1.01 34.73 -7.28
C ASP A 2 1.61 34.04 -6.04
N TYR A 3 2.65 33.24 -6.26
CA TYR A 3 3.35 32.50 -5.22
C TYR A 3 4.86 32.65 -5.41
N ASP A 4 5.60 32.76 -4.30
CA ASP A 4 7.07 32.74 -4.33
C ASP A 4 7.61 31.30 -4.50
N LEU A 5 6.89 30.29 -3.98
CA LEU A 5 7.20 28.87 -4.12
C LEU A 5 5.92 28.01 -4.00
N LEU A 6 5.74 27.04 -4.89
CA LEU A 6 4.61 26.11 -4.91
C LEU A 6 5.10 24.66 -4.92
N PHE A 7 4.62 23.86 -3.97
CA PHE A 7 4.69 22.41 -4.01
C PHE A 7 3.28 21.86 -4.29
N SER A 8 3.14 21.09 -5.37
CA SER A 8 1.86 20.48 -5.73
C SER A 8 2.02 18.98 -5.93
N VAL A 9 1.06 18.20 -5.44
CA VAL A 9 0.93 16.78 -5.76
C VAL A 9 -0.02 16.66 -6.96
N PRO A 10 0.41 16.10 -8.09
CA PRO A 10 -0.45 15.95 -9.26
C PRO A 10 -1.58 14.95 -8.98
N PRO A 11 -2.71 15.04 -9.71
CA PRO A 11 -3.72 14.00 -9.71
C PRO A 11 -3.09 12.66 -10.13
N HIS A 12 -3.35 11.61 -9.36
CA HIS A 12 -2.91 10.25 -9.68
C HIS A 12 -4.00 9.50 -10.44
N ALA A 13 -3.60 8.70 -11.43
CA ALA A 13 -4.49 7.82 -12.20
C ALA A 13 -3.79 6.48 -12.50
N ALA A 14 -4.56 5.44 -12.78
CA ALA A 14 -4.01 4.18 -13.24
C ALA A 14 -3.30 4.35 -14.60
N PRO A 15 -2.29 3.52 -14.91
CA PRO A 15 -1.63 3.55 -16.21
C PRO A 15 -2.61 3.32 -17.37
N GLU A 16 -2.40 4.01 -18.49
CA GLU A 16 -3.26 3.90 -19.68
C GLU A 16 -3.47 2.45 -20.17
N PRO A 17 -2.46 1.56 -20.20
CA PRO A 17 -2.68 0.17 -20.59
C PRO A 17 -3.66 -0.58 -19.68
N VAL A 18 -3.68 -0.26 -18.38
CA VAL A 18 -4.58 -0.88 -17.40
C VAL A 18 -6.02 -0.47 -17.66
N MET A 19 -6.25 0.83 -17.93
CA MET A 19 -7.56 1.36 -18.28
C MET A 19 -8.06 0.79 -19.61
N LYS A 20 -7.21 0.75 -20.65
CA LYS A 20 -7.55 0.19 -21.96
C LYS A 20 -7.84 -1.31 -21.93
N ALA A 21 -7.26 -2.02 -20.97
CA ALA A 21 -7.49 -3.45 -20.77
C ALA A 21 -8.79 -3.77 -20.01
N ASP A 22 -9.64 -2.77 -19.74
CA ASP A 22 -10.87 -2.90 -18.95
C ASP A 22 -10.63 -3.55 -17.57
N MET A 23 -9.48 -3.27 -16.97
CA MET A 23 -9.14 -3.82 -15.65
C MET A 23 -9.69 -2.99 -14.49
N THR A 24 -10.05 -1.73 -14.74
CA THR A 24 -10.48 -0.79 -13.71
C THR A 24 -11.99 -0.78 -13.50
N ASP A 25 -12.45 -0.28 -12.35
CA ASP A 25 -13.86 0.01 -12.08
C ASP A 25 -14.13 1.54 -12.05
N SER A 26 -15.25 1.95 -11.46
CA SER A 26 -15.63 3.36 -11.30
C SER A 26 -14.64 4.18 -10.46
N THR A 27 -13.73 3.54 -9.72
CA THR A 27 -12.65 4.21 -8.99
C THR A 27 -11.48 4.60 -9.88
N GLY A 28 -11.40 4.05 -11.10
CA GLY A 28 -10.28 4.24 -12.02
C GLY A 28 -9.06 3.38 -11.67
N TRP A 29 -9.17 2.44 -10.73
CA TRP A 29 -8.12 1.51 -10.28
C TRP A 29 -8.61 0.06 -10.40
N ILE A 30 -7.72 -0.92 -10.26
CA ILE A 30 -8.09 -2.34 -10.39
C ILE A 30 -8.73 -2.83 -9.09
N PRO A 31 -10.04 -3.17 -9.05
CA PRO A 31 -10.64 -3.78 -7.88
C PRO A 31 -10.05 -5.18 -7.66
N VAL A 32 -9.74 -5.49 -6.40
CA VAL A 32 -9.23 -6.80 -6.01
C VAL A 32 -9.99 -7.36 -4.82
N ASN A 33 -10.01 -8.68 -4.69
CA ASN A 33 -10.42 -9.31 -3.44
C ASN A 33 -9.37 -9.00 -2.36
N VAL A 34 -9.79 -8.37 -1.27
CA VAL A 34 -8.90 -7.86 -0.22
C VAL A 34 -8.01 -8.95 0.40
N LYS A 35 -8.51 -10.19 0.52
CA LYS A 35 -7.79 -11.28 1.17
C LYS A 35 -6.70 -11.88 0.29
N ASN A 36 -6.98 -12.11 -1.00
CA ASN A 36 -6.09 -12.86 -1.88
C ASN A 36 -5.49 -12.03 -3.04
N LEU A 37 -5.97 -10.81 -3.24
CA LEU A 37 -5.56 -9.81 -4.24
C LEU A 37 -5.82 -10.22 -5.70
N GLU A 38 -6.72 -11.17 -5.90
CA GLU A 38 -7.17 -11.59 -7.22
C GLU A 38 -8.13 -10.54 -7.80
N THR A 39 -7.99 -10.27 -9.09
CA THR A 39 -8.84 -9.34 -9.84
C THR A 39 -10.15 -10.02 -10.27
N LYS A 40 -11.00 -9.30 -11.03
CA LYS A 40 -12.17 -9.90 -11.69
C LYS A 40 -11.81 -11.00 -12.70
N PHE A 41 -10.57 -11.04 -13.17
CA PHE A 41 -10.08 -12.05 -14.11
C PHE A 41 -9.41 -13.21 -13.35
N PRO A 42 -9.88 -14.46 -13.53
CA PRO A 42 -9.33 -15.61 -12.82
C PRO A 42 -7.83 -15.79 -13.06
N GLY A 43 -7.07 -16.02 -11.98
CA GLY A 43 -5.62 -16.20 -12.05
C GLY A 43 -4.82 -14.93 -12.34
N VAL A 44 -5.48 -13.76 -12.40
CA VAL A 44 -4.83 -12.45 -12.56
C VAL A 44 -4.92 -11.70 -11.24
N PHE A 45 -3.77 -11.23 -10.76
CA PHE A 45 -3.63 -10.52 -9.48
C PHE A 45 -3.14 -9.09 -9.71
N ALA A 46 -3.54 -8.17 -8.85
CA ALA A 46 -3.03 -6.80 -8.84
C ALA A 46 -2.52 -6.43 -7.44
N ILE A 47 -1.36 -5.79 -7.38
CA ILE A 47 -0.68 -5.38 -6.15
C ILE A 47 -0.13 -3.96 -6.28
N GLY A 48 0.16 -3.33 -5.15
CA GLY A 48 0.70 -1.98 -5.06
C GLY A 48 -0.30 -0.92 -5.50
N ASP A 49 0.23 0.18 -6.02
CA ASP A 49 -0.51 1.41 -6.26
C ASP A 49 -1.64 1.27 -7.30
N VAL A 50 -1.60 0.25 -8.15
CA VAL A 50 -2.66 0.03 -9.16
C VAL A 50 -3.93 -0.59 -8.56
N ALA A 51 -3.84 -1.20 -7.38
CA ALA A 51 -4.96 -1.87 -6.73
C ALA A 51 -5.90 -0.88 -6.03
N SER A 52 -7.19 -1.22 -6.05
CA SER A 52 -8.28 -0.58 -5.32
C SER A 52 -8.74 -1.50 -4.21
N ILE A 53 -8.54 -1.08 -2.97
CA ILE A 53 -8.90 -1.86 -1.78
C ILE A 53 -9.77 -0.97 -0.88
N PRO A 54 -11.08 -1.27 -0.76
CA PRO A 54 -11.94 -0.56 0.17
C PRO A 54 -11.55 -0.94 1.60
N THR A 55 -11.64 0.04 2.50
CA THR A 55 -11.50 -0.18 3.95
C THR A 55 -12.89 -0.24 4.60
N PRO A 56 -13.00 -0.76 5.83
CA PRO A 56 -14.21 -0.64 6.62
C PRO A 56 -14.62 0.83 6.85
N LYS A 57 -15.92 1.06 7.07
CA LYS A 57 -16.54 2.39 7.15
C LYS A 57 -15.71 3.37 8.02
N GLY A 58 -15.40 4.54 7.49
CA GLY A 58 -14.60 5.54 8.20
C GLY A 58 -14.16 6.70 7.30
N TYR A 59 -13.17 7.47 7.77
CA TYR A 59 -12.67 8.66 7.08
C TYR A 59 -11.69 8.37 5.92
N VAL A 60 -11.26 7.11 5.77
CA VAL A 60 -10.28 6.68 4.76
C VAL A 60 -10.95 5.60 3.92
N PRO A 61 -11.79 5.93 2.92
CA PRO A 61 -12.67 4.96 2.24
C PRO A 61 -11.92 3.93 1.37
N TYR A 62 -10.66 4.21 1.04
CA TYR A 62 -9.76 3.32 0.32
C TYR A 62 -8.40 3.31 0.99
N LEU A 63 -7.73 2.16 0.92
CA LEU A 63 -6.40 1.98 1.46
C LEU A 63 -5.41 3.00 0.87
N PRO A 64 -4.57 3.65 1.71
CA PRO A 64 -3.45 4.45 1.21
C PRO A 64 -2.50 3.62 0.35
N LYS A 65 -1.86 4.25 -0.64
CA LYS A 65 -0.90 3.61 -1.53
C LYS A 65 0.50 3.79 -0.95
N ALA A 66 1.14 2.70 -0.52
CA ALA A 66 2.44 2.72 0.14
C ALA A 66 3.23 1.43 -0.08
N GLY A 67 4.56 1.54 -0.10
CA GLY A 67 5.46 0.40 -0.37
C GLY A 67 5.34 -0.76 0.62
N VAL A 68 4.99 -0.48 1.88
CA VAL A 68 4.75 -1.53 2.90
C VAL A 68 3.59 -2.45 2.49
N PHE A 69 2.52 -1.88 1.93
CA PHE A 69 1.39 -2.64 1.42
C PHE A 69 1.80 -3.42 0.18
N ALA A 70 2.44 -2.76 -0.80
CA ALA A 70 2.92 -3.43 -2.02
C ALA A 70 3.80 -4.66 -1.70
N HIS A 71 4.69 -4.54 -0.70
CA HIS A 71 5.53 -5.65 -0.24
C HIS A 71 4.74 -6.78 0.42
N GLY A 72 3.82 -6.45 1.33
CA GLY A 72 2.96 -7.46 1.99
C GLY A 72 2.08 -8.19 0.98
N GLN A 73 1.50 -7.45 0.05
CA GLN A 73 0.69 -7.94 -1.05
C GLN A 73 1.49 -8.88 -1.96
N ALA A 74 2.71 -8.48 -2.35
CA ALA A 74 3.61 -9.32 -3.15
C ALA A 74 3.91 -10.67 -2.48
N LYS A 75 4.16 -10.68 -1.16
CA LYS A 75 4.41 -11.93 -0.40
C LYS A 75 3.22 -12.88 -0.44
N VAL A 76 2.00 -12.35 -0.28
CA VAL A 76 0.76 -13.16 -0.30
C VAL A 76 0.50 -13.72 -1.70
N VAL A 77 0.56 -12.87 -2.73
CA VAL A 77 0.31 -13.28 -4.11
C VAL A 77 1.36 -14.30 -4.58
N ALA A 78 2.65 -14.05 -4.34
CA ALA A 78 3.71 -14.99 -4.71
C ALA A 78 3.52 -16.36 -4.03
N ASN A 79 3.19 -16.38 -2.73
CA ASN A 79 2.85 -17.62 -2.03
C ASN A 79 1.66 -18.33 -2.69
N ASN A 80 0.57 -17.61 -2.94
CA ASN A 80 -0.67 -18.21 -3.43
C ASN A 80 -0.54 -18.74 -4.87
N ILE A 81 0.21 -18.05 -5.73
CA ILE A 81 0.58 -18.53 -7.07
C ILE A 81 1.38 -19.83 -6.95
N ALA A 82 2.45 -19.85 -6.15
CA ALA A 82 3.29 -21.03 -5.98
C ALA A 82 2.50 -22.25 -5.46
N LYS A 83 1.62 -22.05 -4.48
CA LYS A 83 0.77 -23.12 -3.94
C LYS A 83 -0.28 -23.63 -4.93
N THR A 84 -0.76 -22.75 -5.82
CA THR A 84 -1.68 -23.13 -6.88
C THR A 84 -0.97 -23.99 -7.93
N ILE A 85 0.25 -23.62 -8.33
CA ILE A 85 1.03 -24.38 -9.31
C ILE A 85 1.40 -25.77 -8.78
N VAL A 86 1.86 -25.86 -7.54
CA VAL A 86 2.28 -27.14 -6.93
C VAL A 86 1.09 -28.03 -6.54
N GLY A 87 -0.11 -27.44 -6.40
CA GLY A 87 -1.33 -28.16 -6.02
C GLY A 87 -1.36 -28.61 -4.55
N ASN A 88 -0.50 -28.06 -3.69
CA ASN A 88 -0.45 -28.40 -2.27
C ASN A 88 -0.12 -27.18 -1.38
N GLY A 89 -0.40 -27.31 -0.08
CA GLY A 89 -0.11 -26.33 0.97
C GLY A 89 -1.17 -25.23 1.14
N LYS A 90 -0.92 -24.32 2.09
CA LYS A 90 -1.92 -23.32 2.53
C LYS A 90 -1.74 -21.97 1.82
N LYS A 91 -2.82 -21.47 1.21
CA LYS A 91 -2.90 -20.08 0.72
C LYS A 91 -2.96 -19.12 1.91
N LYS A 92 -2.34 -17.95 1.76
CA LYS A 92 -2.32 -16.87 2.75
C LYS A 92 -3.37 -15.83 2.41
N GLU A 93 -3.83 -15.14 3.45
CA GLU A 93 -4.61 -13.92 3.32
C GLU A 93 -3.72 -12.73 3.66
N TRP A 94 -3.95 -11.60 3.00
CA TRP A 94 -3.30 -10.33 3.31
C TRP A 94 -4.06 -9.62 4.45
N ASP A 95 -3.31 -9.05 5.39
CA ASP A 95 -3.82 -8.50 6.66
C ASP A 95 -4.12 -6.99 6.59
N GLY A 96 -3.53 -6.27 5.65
CA GLY A 96 -3.74 -4.84 5.47
C GLY A 96 -3.04 -3.96 6.51
N ASP A 97 -2.05 -4.50 7.22
CA ASP A 97 -1.25 -3.75 8.17
C ASP A 97 -0.29 -2.80 7.44
N GLY A 98 -0.25 -1.55 7.90
CA GLY A 98 0.52 -0.48 7.28
C GLY A 98 1.36 0.26 8.30
N ALA A 99 2.47 0.84 7.82
CA ALA A 99 3.31 1.71 8.60
C ALA A 99 3.93 2.79 7.71
N CYS A 100 4.17 3.98 8.28
CA CYS A 100 4.77 5.09 7.56
C CYS A 100 5.59 5.98 8.52
N PHE A 101 6.74 6.46 8.04
CA PHE A 101 7.49 7.53 8.68
C PHE A 101 7.07 8.87 8.10
N LEU A 102 6.76 9.85 8.94
CA LEU A 102 6.46 11.22 8.54
C LEU A 102 7.63 12.13 8.91
N GLU A 103 8.36 12.62 7.90
CA GLU A 103 9.46 13.56 8.14
C GLU A 103 8.93 14.91 8.61
N THR A 104 9.42 15.39 9.74
CA THR A 104 9.05 16.70 10.28
C THR A 104 10.18 17.73 10.19
N GLY A 105 11.34 17.34 9.65
CA GLY A 105 12.53 18.17 9.58
C GLY A 105 13.36 18.14 10.87
N HIS A 106 14.44 18.92 10.89
CA HIS A 106 15.37 19.04 12.03
C HIS A 106 15.89 17.69 12.57
N GLY A 107 16.05 16.68 11.69
CA GLY A 107 16.49 15.35 12.08
C GLY A 107 15.48 14.59 12.93
N LYS A 108 14.18 14.88 12.79
CA LYS A 108 13.07 14.20 13.47
C LYS A 108 12.03 13.71 12.47
N SER A 109 11.44 12.56 12.80
CA SER A 109 10.29 12.01 12.09
C SER A 109 9.25 11.53 13.11
N ALA A 110 7.97 11.62 12.78
CA ALA A 110 6.93 10.85 13.45
C ALA A 110 6.82 9.46 12.81
N PHE A 111 6.15 8.55 13.51
CA PHE A 111 5.87 7.21 13.02
C PHE A 111 4.41 6.86 13.20
N MET A 112 3.81 6.27 12.17
CA MET A 112 2.41 5.86 12.17
C MET A 112 2.32 4.39 11.80
N GLU A 113 1.50 3.64 12.54
CA GLU A 113 1.10 2.28 12.21
C GLU A 113 -0.42 2.21 12.10
N GLY A 114 -0.93 1.34 11.25
CA GLY A 114 -2.36 1.19 11.08
C GLY A 114 -2.80 -0.21 10.71
N LYS A 115 -3.93 -0.63 11.28
CA LYS A 115 -4.71 -1.80 10.88
C LYS A 115 -5.87 -1.33 10.03
N PHE A 116 -5.68 -1.32 8.70
CA PHE A 116 -6.61 -0.67 7.79
C PHE A 116 -7.85 -1.50 7.45
N LEU A 117 -7.83 -2.80 7.75
CA LEU A 117 -8.95 -3.71 7.52
C LEU A 117 -9.74 -4.03 8.79
N GLU A 118 -9.42 -3.40 9.92
CA GLU A 118 -10.13 -3.60 11.19
C GLU A 118 -11.55 -3.02 11.12
N GLU A 119 -12.52 -3.76 11.68
CA GLU A 119 -13.91 -3.32 11.80
C GLU A 119 -14.21 -2.80 13.22
N PRO A 120 -15.09 -1.80 13.39
CA PRO A 120 -15.92 -1.16 12.36
C PRO A 120 -15.18 -0.08 11.55
N LYS A 121 -13.97 0.30 11.94
CA LYS A 121 -13.14 1.33 11.30
C LYS A 121 -11.65 1.03 11.45
N PRO A 122 -10.79 1.54 10.55
CA PRO A 122 -9.34 1.45 10.70
C PRO A 122 -8.83 1.92 12.06
N LEU A 123 -7.86 1.20 12.62
CA LEU A 123 -7.10 1.63 13.81
C LEU A 123 -5.78 2.24 13.36
N ILE A 124 -5.46 3.42 13.86
CA ILE A 124 -4.23 4.14 13.54
C ILE A 124 -3.58 4.57 14.85
N ASP A 125 -2.33 4.17 15.05
CA ASP A 125 -1.47 4.61 16.14
C ASP A 125 -0.46 5.63 15.60
N PHE A 126 -0.38 6.79 16.25
CA PHE A 126 0.51 7.87 15.84
C PHE A 126 1.48 8.18 16.97
N ARG A 127 2.77 8.15 16.65
CA ARG A 127 3.87 8.42 17.57
C ARG A 127 4.50 9.75 17.25
N GLU A 128 4.70 10.56 18.29
CA GLU A 128 5.24 11.91 18.17
C GLU A 128 6.63 11.94 17.52
N PRO A 129 7.00 13.08 16.89
CA PRO A 129 8.29 13.20 16.22
C PRO A 129 9.49 13.01 17.15
N SER A 130 10.40 12.13 16.77
CA SER A 130 11.66 11.90 17.50
C SER A 130 12.84 11.70 16.55
N SER A 131 14.06 11.93 17.06
CA SER A 131 15.30 11.64 16.32
C SER A 131 15.50 10.14 16.10
N MET A 132 15.00 9.31 17.02
CA MET A 132 15.02 7.86 16.88
C MET A 132 14.24 7.39 15.65
N TRP A 133 13.03 7.91 15.44
CA TRP A 133 12.24 7.58 14.25
C TRP A 133 12.91 8.06 12.96
N HIS A 134 13.58 9.21 12.99
CA HIS A 134 14.37 9.68 11.85
C HIS A 134 15.52 8.74 11.50
N VAL A 135 16.29 8.30 12.49
CA VAL A 135 17.35 7.31 12.28
C VAL A 135 16.80 6.01 11.71
N GLN A 136 15.65 5.53 12.23
CA GLN A 136 15.02 4.31 11.72
C GLN A 136 14.53 4.47 10.27
N LYS A 137 13.91 5.61 9.93
CA LYS A 137 13.50 5.93 8.55
C LYS A 137 14.71 5.88 7.60
N VAL A 138 15.80 6.55 7.95
CA VAL A 138 17.02 6.58 7.11
C VAL A 138 17.64 5.19 7.00
N ALA A 139 17.65 4.40 8.07
CA ALA A 139 18.14 3.03 8.03
C ALA A 139 17.26 2.14 7.14
N PHE A 140 15.94 2.28 7.24
CA PHE A 140 14.96 1.57 6.41
C PHE A 140 15.14 1.92 4.92
N GLU A 141 15.26 3.20 4.60
CA GLU A 141 15.55 3.67 3.24
C GLU A 141 16.85 3.05 2.68
N LYS A 142 17.95 3.13 3.45
CA LYS A 142 19.24 2.55 3.04
C LYS A 142 19.19 1.04 2.84
N TYR A 143 18.44 0.33 3.69
CA TYR A 143 18.23 -1.11 3.55
C TYR A 143 17.57 -1.44 2.21
N TRP A 144 16.49 -0.75 1.87
CA TRP A 144 15.77 -0.98 0.60
C TRP A 144 16.62 -0.61 -0.60
N MET A 145 17.29 0.55 -0.56
CA MET A 145 18.15 0.98 -1.66
C MET A 145 19.28 -0.02 -1.92
N ARG A 146 19.95 -0.53 -0.87
CA ARG A 146 21.07 -1.47 -1.04
C ARG A 146 20.67 -2.87 -1.48
N HIS A 147 19.46 -3.32 -1.15
CA HIS A 147 19.06 -4.70 -1.45
C HIS A 147 18.45 -4.86 -2.85
N TRP A 148 17.94 -3.77 -3.42
CA TRP A 148 17.15 -3.81 -4.66
C TRP A 148 17.64 -2.88 -5.78
N PHE A 149 18.60 -1.98 -5.50
CA PHE A 149 19.25 -1.09 -6.47
C PHE A 149 20.78 -1.13 -6.31
#